data_AF-A0A3B8K6Z4-F1
#
_entry.id   AF-A0A3B8K6Z4-F1
#
_cell.length_a   1.000
_cell.length_b   1.000
_cell.length_c   1.000
_cell.angle_alpha   90.00
_cell.angle_beta   90.00
_cell.angle_gamma   90.00
#
_symmetry.space_group_name_H-M   'P 1'
#
loop_
_entity.id
_entity.type
_entity.pdbx_description
1 polymer ?
#
loop_
_entity_poly.entity_id
_entity_poly.type
_entity_poly.pdbx_seq_one_letter_code
_entity_poly.pdbx_strand_id
1 'polypeptide(L)'
;MREARYYTRQGAEIFCELCPQECRLAEGQTGVCGVRRVAEGKLVTLNYALCGAINMDPIEKKPLYHFYPGWDILSLGTTGCNLHCSFCQNWTLARGGKEQFAGSTTPEDL
;
A
#
# COMPACT_ATOMS: atom_id res chain seq x y z
N MET A 1 3.23 4.79 12.93
CA MET A 1 3.27 5.56 11.66
C MET A 1 4.73 5.75 11.30
N ARG A 2 5.09 5.59 10.01
CA ARG A 2 6.49 5.73 9.55
C ARG A 2 6.55 6.85 8.53
N GLU A 3 7.57 7.71 8.60
CA GLU A 3 7.78 8.74 7.58
C GLU A 3 7.93 8.08 6.19
N ALA A 4 7.18 8.63 5.23
CA ALA A 4 7.18 8.17 3.86
C ALA A 4 8.49 8.60 3.14
N ARG A 5 8.77 7.95 2.02
CA ARG A 5 9.84 8.36 1.09
C ARG A 5 9.21 8.92 -0.18
N TYR A 6 10.01 9.59 -1.00
CA TYR A 6 9.63 10.09 -2.32
C TYR A 6 8.54 11.15 -2.25
N TYR A 7 8.83 12.23 -1.53
CA TYR A 7 8.00 13.43 -1.52
C TYR A 7 8.87 14.68 -1.40
N THR A 8 8.40 15.78 -1.96
CA THR A 8 8.98 17.11 -1.78
C THR A 8 8.04 18.00 -0.97
N ARG A 9 8.59 19.02 -0.33
CA ARG A 9 7.82 20.03 0.40
C ARG A 9 7.93 21.37 -0.33
N GLN A 10 6.79 21.98 -0.63
CA GLN A 10 6.71 23.29 -1.26
C GLN A 10 5.84 24.19 -0.38
N GLY A 11 6.51 24.99 0.47
CA GLY A 11 5.82 25.78 1.49
C GLY A 11 5.08 24.91 2.52
N ALA A 12 3.75 25.04 2.55
CA ALA A 12 2.87 24.27 3.45
C ALA A 12 2.37 22.95 2.83
N GLU A 13 2.56 22.76 1.52
CA GLU A 13 2.08 21.57 0.81
C GLU A 13 3.17 20.52 0.65
N ILE A 14 2.72 19.27 0.60
CA ILE A 14 3.52 18.07 0.38
C ILE A 14 3.16 17.47 -0.98
N PHE A 15 4.17 17.21 -1.79
CA PHE A 15 4.04 16.63 -3.12
C PHE A 15 4.54 15.19 -3.07
N CYS A 16 3.64 14.21 -3.13
CA CYS A 16 3.98 12.80 -3.11
C CYS A 16 4.34 12.32 -4.51
N GLU A 17 5.57 11.88 -4.72
CA GLU A 17 6.15 11.50 -6.02
C GLU A 17 6.32 9.97 -6.15
N LEU A 18 5.85 9.22 -5.16
CA LEU A 18 6.00 7.76 -5.11
C LEU A 18 5.34 7.03 -6.29
N CYS A 19 4.26 7.58 -6.84
CA CYS A 19 3.54 6.99 -7.95
C CYS A 19 2.99 8.07 -8.90
N PRO A 20 2.56 7.70 -10.11
CA PRO A 20 2.15 8.66 -11.15
C PRO A 20 0.92 9.53 -10.81
N GLN A 21 0.29 9.36 -9.64
CA GLN A 21 -0.82 10.20 -9.19
C GLN A 21 -0.35 11.57 -8.67
N GLU A 22 0.93 11.71 -8.30
CA GLU A 22 1.56 12.98 -7.92
C GLU A 22 0.73 13.81 -6.92
N CYS A 23 0.19 13.15 -5.89
CA CYS A 23 -0.78 13.78 -4.98
C CYS A 23 -0.18 15.00 -4.29
N ARG A 24 -0.89 16.13 -4.37
CA ARG A 24 -0.61 17.36 -3.61
C ARG A 24 -1.46 17.37 -2.36
N LEU A 25 -0.83 17.42 -1.21
CA LEU A 25 -1.47 17.19 0.07
C LEU A 25 -1.13 18.30 1.05
N ALA A 26 -2.17 18.91 1.61
CA ALA A 26 -2.09 19.76 2.78
C ALA A 26 -2.11 18.93 4.07
N GLU A 27 -1.81 19.58 5.20
CA GLU A 27 -1.86 18.96 6.53
C GLU A 27 -3.18 18.20 6.77
N GLY A 28 -3.08 16.98 7.28
CA GLY A 28 -4.22 16.10 7.55
C GLY A 28 -4.82 15.39 6.34
N GLN A 29 -4.48 15.79 5.11
CA GLN A 29 -4.99 15.16 3.89
C GLN A 29 -4.32 13.80 3.63
N THR A 30 -5.09 12.90 3.01
CA THR A 30 -4.64 11.56 2.62
C THR A 30 -4.66 11.44 1.11
N GLY A 31 -3.58 10.92 0.54
CA GLY A 31 -3.46 10.68 -0.89
C GLY A 31 -4.45 9.64 -1.38
N VAL A 32 -4.62 9.59 -2.70
CA VAL A 32 -5.63 8.77 -3.38
C VAL A 32 -5.50 7.28 -3.08
N CYS A 33 -4.30 6.82 -2.72
CA CYS A 33 -4.04 5.43 -2.32
C CYS A 33 -4.62 5.04 -0.95
N GLY A 34 -5.09 6.01 -0.15
CA GLY A 34 -5.67 5.81 1.17
C GLY A 34 -4.67 5.58 2.31
N VAL A 35 -3.36 5.48 2.01
CA VAL A 35 -2.34 5.07 3.00
C VAL A 35 -1.17 6.04 3.14
N ARG A 36 -1.13 7.12 2.36
CA ARG A 36 -0.16 8.22 2.50
C ARG A 36 -0.88 9.45 3.04
N ARG A 37 -0.47 9.95 4.19
CA ARG A 37 -1.13 11.08 4.87
C ARG A 37 -0.11 12.14 5.25
N VAL A 38 -0.47 13.41 5.19
CA VAL A 38 0.34 14.46 5.79
C VAL A 38 -0.01 14.58 7.27
N ALA A 39 0.99 14.42 8.13
CA ALA A 39 0.89 14.60 9.56
C ALA A 39 2.15 15.30 10.07
N GLU A 40 1.97 16.35 10.86
CA GLU A 40 3.06 17.15 11.44
C GLU A 40 4.02 17.71 10.37
N GLY A 41 3.46 18.16 9.24
CA GLY A 41 4.23 18.70 8.13
C GLY A 41 5.08 17.68 7.37
N LYS A 42 4.85 16.38 7.58
CA LYS A 42 5.56 15.27 6.92
C LYS A 42 4.59 14.33 6.23
N LEU A 43 5.02 13.72 5.13
CA LEU A 43 4.29 12.59 4.57
C LEU A 43 4.57 11.34 5.40
N VAL A 44 3.53 10.66 5.87
CA VAL A 44 3.63 9.41 6.63
C VAL A 44 2.86 8.28 5.95
N THR A 45 3.31 7.06 6.20
CA THR A 45 2.66 5.81 5.80
C THR A 45 1.78 5.28 6.92
N LEU A 46 0.52 4.97 6.60
CA LEU A 46 -0.48 4.46 7.53
C LEU A 46 -0.55 2.92 7.61
N ASN A 47 0.04 2.22 6.65
CA ASN A 47 -0.01 0.74 6.54
C ASN A 47 1.37 0.08 6.79
N TYR A 48 2.33 0.80 7.38
CA TYR A 48 3.63 0.21 7.69
C TYR A 48 3.46 -0.98 8.65
N ALA A 49 4.16 -2.07 8.38
CA ALA A 49 4.09 -3.34 9.12
C ALA A 49 2.73 -4.07 9.05
N LEU A 50 1.76 -3.55 8.29
CA LEU A 50 0.43 -4.14 8.20
C LEU A 50 0.41 -5.22 7.11
N CYS A 51 0.26 -6.47 7.52
CA CYS A 51 -0.01 -7.58 6.61
C CYS A 51 -1.52 -7.67 6.36
N GLY A 52 -1.99 -7.24 5.19
CA GLY A 52 -3.41 -7.30 4.83
C GLY A 52 -3.84 -8.69 4.35
N ALA A 53 -2.95 -9.38 3.63
CA ALA A 53 -3.17 -10.77 3.21
C ALA A 53 -1.83 -11.46 2.98
N ILE A 54 -1.76 -12.73 3.38
CA ILE A 54 -0.65 -13.64 3.11
C ILE A 54 -1.22 -14.97 2.66
N ASN A 55 -0.78 -15.49 1.51
CA ASN A 55 -1.23 -16.78 0.99
C ASN A 55 -0.09 -17.47 0.25
N MET A 56 0.00 -18.78 0.40
CA MET A 56 0.72 -19.66 -0.53
C MET A 56 -0.28 -20.12 -1.59
N ASP A 57 0.02 -19.86 -2.86
CA ASP A 57 -0.81 -20.24 -4.00
C ASP A 57 0.07 -20.96 -5.04
N PRO A 58 -0.49 -21.79 -5.93
CA PRO A 58 0.25 -22.24 -7.11
C PRO A 58 0.54 -21.07 -8.05
N ILE A 59 1.70 -21.10 -8.72
CA ILE A 59 2.16 -20.02 -9.60
C ILE A 59 1.19 -19.72 -10.74
N GLU A 60 0.43 -20.72 -11.20
CA GLU A 60 -0.55 -20.64 -12.28
C GLU A 60 -1.75 -19.74 -11.94
N LYS A 61 -1.99 -19.45 -10.66
CA LYS A 61 -3.01 -18.48 -10.23
C LYS A 61 -2.62 -17.04 -10.60
N LYS A 62 -1.32 -16.77 -10.78
CA LYS A 62 -0.77 -15.46 -11.15
C LYS A 62 -0.66 -15.36 -12.67
N PRO A 63 -0.56 -14.14 -13.25
CA PRO A 63 -0.33 -13.95 -14.68
C PRO A 63 1.12 -14.31 -15.09
N LEU A 64 1.59 -15.49 -14.66
CA LEU A 64 2.95 -16.02 -14.76
C LEU A 64 2.92 -17.52 -15.12
N TYR A 65 1.94 -17.96 -15.93
CA TYR A 65 1.61 -19.38 -16.14
C TYR A 65 2.79 -20.28 -16.57
N HIS A 66 3.74 -19.76 -17.35
CA HIS A 66 4.91 -20.52 -17.82
C HIS A 66 6.18 -20.30 -16.97
N PHE A 67 6.07 -19.57 -15.87
CA PHE A 67 7.17 -19.30 -14.95
C PHE A 67 7.14 -20.34 -13.83
N TYR A 68 8.08 -21.27 -13.81
CA TYR A 68 8.17 -22.38 -12.83
C TYR A 68 6.88 -23.19 -12.62
N PRO A 69 6.34 -23.87 -13.65
CA PRO A 69 5.08 -24.63 -13.52
C PRO A 69 5.10 -25.65 -12.36
N GLY A 70 3.99 -25.73 -11.63
CA GLY A 70 3.79 -26.62 -10.48
C GLY A 70 4.44 -26.15 -9.18
N TRP A 71 5.08 -24.99 -9.14
CA TRP A 71 5.67 -24.43 -7.93
C TRP A 71 4.68 -23.57 -7.14
N ASP A 72 4.89 -23.54 -5.82
CA ASP A 72 4.20 -22.61 -4.93
C ASP A 72 4.83 -21.20 -4.98
N ILE A 73 4.00 -20.18 -4.85
CA ILE A 73 4.39 -18.77 -4.76
C ILE A 73 3.78 -18.11 -3.52
N LEU A 74 4.61 -17.40 -2.76
CA LEU A 74 4.16 -16.57 -1.65
C LEU A 74 3.57 -15.26 -2.17
N SER A 75 2.31 -15.00 -1.84
CA SER A 75 1.63 -13.73 -2.08
C SER A 75 1.48 -12.96 -0.78
N LEU A 76 2.16 -11.82 -0.68
CA LEU A 76 2.04 -10.90 0.45
C LEU A 76 1.50 -9.55 -0.03
N GLY A 77 0.47 -9.06 0.64
CA GLY A 77 -0.18 -7.78 0.33
C GLY A 77 -0.49 -6.97 1.57
N THR A 78 -0.52 -5.65 1.41
CA THR A 78 -0.95 -4.69 2.43
C THR A 78 -2.18 -3.92 1.95
N THR A 79 -2.65 -2.96 2.74
CA THR A 79 -3.81 -2.12 2.40
C THR A 79 -3.43 -0.94 1.52
N GLY A 80 -4.41 -0.45 0.75
CA GLY A 80 -4.26 0.73 -0.11
C GLY A 80 -3.84 0.40 -1.55
N CYS A 81 -4.30 1.23 -2.49
CA CYS A 81 -4.00 1.08 -3.91
C CYS A 81 -4.15 2.43 -4.64
N ASN A 82 -3.21 2.79 -5.50
CA ASN A 82 -3.24 4.01 -6.30
C ASN A 82 -4.11 3.91 -7.57
N LEU A 83 -4.84 2.80 -7.76
CA LEU A 83 -5.73 2.54 -8.89
C LEU A 83 -7.20 2.50 -8.46
N HIS A 84 -8.11 2.88 -9.36
CA HIS A 84 -9.56 2.89 -9.17
C HIS A 84 -10.26 1.91 -10.11
N CYS A 85 -9.88 0.64 -10.07
CA CYS A 85 -10.46 -0.39 -10.93
C CYS A 85 -11.95 -0.60 -10.62
N SER A 86 -12.82 -0.48 -11.62
CA SER A 86 -14.27 -0.70 -11.48
C SER A 86 -14.63 -2.14 -11.06
N PHE A 87 -13.75 -3.10 -11.34
CA PHE A 87 -13.93 -4.53 -11.05
C PHE A 87 -12.80 -5.08 -10.18
N CYS A 88 -12.44 -4.33 -9.13
CA CYS A 88 -11.33 -4.72 -8.25
C CYS A 88 -11.67 -6.00 -7.46
N GLN A 89 -11.03 -7.12 -7.81
CA GLN A 89 -11.15 -8.38 -7.06
C GLN A 89 -10.59 -8.29 -5.63
N ASN A 90 -9.67 -7.34 -5.40
CA ASN A 90 -9.05 -7.10 -4.09
C ASN A 90 -9.60 -5.83 -3.42
N TRP A 91 -10.85 -5.45 -3.70
CA TRP A 91 -11.43 -4.17 -3.23
C TRP A 91 -11.29 -3.98 -1.72
N THR A 92 -11.53 -5.03 -0.93
CA THR A 92 -11.41 -4.98 0.54
C THR A 92 -10.00 -4.60 1.00
N LEU A 93 -8.95 -5.09 0.35
CA LEU A 93 -7.56 -4.70 0.65
C LEU A 93 -7.25 -3.30 0.11
N ALA A 94 -7.68 -3.01 -1.11
CA ALA A 94 -7.36 -1.77 -1.81
C ALA A 94 -8.05 -0.54 -1.20
N ARG A 95 -9.27 -0.73 -0.67
CA ARG A 95 -10.19 0.35 -0.25
C ARG A 95 -10.92 0.08 1.06
N GLY A 96 -10.95 -1.16 1.56
CA GLY A 96 -11.40 -1.44 2.91
C GLY A 96 -10.44 -0.80 3.91
N GLY A 97 -10.99 -0.08 4.90
CA GLY A 97 -10.19 0.65 5.87
C GLY A 97 -9.19 -0.24 6.59
N LYS A 98 -8.03 0.31 6.95
CA LYS A 98 -6.95 -0.41 7.64
C LYS A 98 -7.38 -1.15 8.92
N GLU A 99 -8.44 -0.67 9.57
CA GLU A 99 -9.01 -1.24 10.79
C GLU A 99 -9.49 -2.70 10.62
N GLN A 100 -9.67 -3.14 9.37
CA GLN A 100 -10.11 -4.49 9.05
C GLN A 100 -9.00 -5.55 9.18
N PHE A 101 -7.74 -5.13 9.35
CA PHE A 101 -6.59 -6.03 9.33
C PHE A 101 -5.91 -6.03 10.70
N ALA A 102 -5.89 -7.20 11.34
CA ALA A 102 -5.27 -7.42 12.63
C ALA A 102 -3.83 -7.88 12.45
N GLY A 103 -2.91 -7.29 13.24
CA GLY A 103 -1.52 -7.70 13.31
C GLY A 103 -0.56 -6.72 12.63
N SER A 104 0.52 -6.41 13.32
CA SER A 104 1.67 -5.71 12.76
C SER A 104 2.90 -6.60 12.95
N THR A 105 3.60 -6.88 11.85
CA THR A 105 4.89 -7.57 11.87
C THR A 105 5.82 -6.81 10.94
N THR A 106 6.94 -6.36 11.49
CA THR A 106 8.03 -5.78 10.70
C THR A 106 9.03 -6.87 10.33
N PRO A 107 9.83 -6.68 9.27
CA PRO A 107 10.98 -7.55 9.01
C PRO A 107 11.95 -7.61 10.18
N GLU A 108 12.03 -6.55 11.01
CA GLU A 108 12.87 -6.52 12.20
C GLU A 108 12.31 -7.33 13.38
N ASP A 109 11.02 -7.70 13.36
CA ASP A 109 10.38 -8.53 14.38
C ASP A 109 10.52 -10.04 14.09
N LEU A 110 11.06 -10.41 12.92
CA LEU A 110 11.30 -11.78 12.45
C LEU A 110 12.77 -12.18 12.62
#